data_AF-A0A1V4H9Q1-F1
#
_entry.id   AF-A0A1V4H9Q1-F1
#
_cell.length_a   1.000
_cell.length_b   1.000
_cell.length_c   1.000
_cell.angle_alpha   90.00
_cell.angle_beta   90.00
_cell.angle_gamma   90.00
#
_symmetry.space_group_name_H-M   'P 1'
#
loop_
_entity.id
_entity.type
_entity.pdbx_description
1 polymer ?
#
loop_
_entity_poly.entity_id
_entity_poly.type
_entity_poly.pdbx_seq_one_letter_code
_entity_poly.pdbx_strand_id
1 'polypeptide(L)'
;MGNSSELRRLFQKNLEDLYGVFETGYRDYELSSLIELTVVQEQWLFIPANAICAKWHPYFNKKNYTHRFLLTQYNSTNTSGSVIDFIPEYNGEHSYEEIEAAYLSSNSRECFTLSKPTQAPGFYLTENQVKSVYLRLTNQHTQSHGINGLVRFQNDLLEAEQIGKEILNHWWGDLLFVINARESFLEFMWFLNRNTESPYYSLIQPSLLDIIERIINEWVIFRNSIMKLRISERAVDHQQLAEKIGQIIQLESFFAKELKACFAIT
;
A
#
# COMPACT_ATOMS: atom_id res chain seq x y z
N MET A 1 -7.86 -17.78 6.27
CA MET A 1 -7.17 -16.84 7.18
C MET A 1 -5.69 -17.17 7.13
N GLY A 2 -4.88 -16.35 6.46
CA GLY A 2 -3.43 -16.57 6.41
C GLY A 2 -2.83 -16.38 7.80
N ASN A 3 -1.84 -17.20 8.15
CA ASN A 3 -1.19 -17.18 9.46
C ASN A 3 -0.48 -15.82 9.64
N SER A 4 -0.98 -14.94 10.50
CA SER A 4 -0.50 -13.56 10.65
C SER A 4 0.99 -13.48 11.01
N SER A 5 1.53 -14.52 11.65
CA SER A 5 2.95 -14.69 11.94
C SER A 5 3.81 -14.86 10.69
N GLU A 6 3.30 -15.56 9.68
CA GLU A 6 4.00 -15.81 8.43
C GLU A 6 4.07 -14.55 7.56
N LEU A 7 2.97 -13.78 7.53
CA LEU A 7 2.92 -12.48 6.85
C LEU A 7 3.83 -11.45 7.52
N ARG A 8 3.90 -11.41 8.85
CA ARG A 8 4.84 -10.53 9.58
C ARG A 8 6.29 -10.90 9.29
N ARG A 9 6.62 -12.20 9.29
CA ARG A 9 7.97 -12.68 8.96
C ARG A 9 8.35 -12.34 7.53
N LEU A 10 7.42 -12.47 6.58
CA LEU A 10 7.65 -12.10 5.19
C LEU A 10 7.84 -10.59 5.02
N PHE A 11 7.06 -9.77 5.73
CA PHE A 11 7.22 -8.32 5.73
C PHE A 11 8.59 -7.88 6.27
N GLN A 12 9.01 -8.39 7.42
CA GLN A 12 10.32 -8.10 8.01
C GLN A 12 11.46 -8.51 7.08
N LYS A 13 11.38 -9.73 6.54
CA LYS A 13 12.37 -10.21 5.56
C LYS A 13 12.43 -9.33 4.32
N ASN A 14 11.28 -8.86 3.82
CA ASN A 14 11.26 -7.95 2.68
C ASN A 14 11.88 -6.58 3.02
N LEU A 15 11.65 -6.04 4.22
CA LEU A 15 12.27 -4.79 4.65
C LEU A 15 13.81 -4.91 4.69
N GLU A 16 14.31 -6.00 5.26
CA GLU A 16 15.73 -6.28 5.35
C GLU A 16 16.34 -6.53 3.96
N ASP A 17 15.74 -7.41 3.16
CA ASP A 17 16.29 -7.81 1.87
C ASP A 17 16.23 -6.70 0.79
N LEU A 18 15.25 -5.80 0.84
CA LEU A 18 15.08 -4.71 -0.15
C LEU A 18 15.80 -3.44 0.23
N TYR A 19 15.66 -3.06 1.50
CA TYR A 19 16.00 -1.72 1.96
C TYR A 19 17.15 -1.77 2.97
N GLY A 20 17.66 -2.97 3.29
CA GLY A 20 18.66 -3.14 4.35
C GLY A 20 18.16 -2.58 5.68
N VAL A 21 16.84 -2.65 5.91
CA VAL A 21 16.16 -2.10 7.08
C VAL A 21 15.94 -3.22 8.10
N PHE A 22 16.44 -3.00 9.31
CA PHE A 22 16.26 -3.90 10.44
C PHE A 22 15.16 -3.38 11.37
N GLU A 23 14.31 -4.29 11.84
CA GLU A 23 13.31 -4.00 12.88
C GLU A 23 13.90 -4.29 14.26
N THR A 24 13.88 -3.30 15.15
CA THR A 24 14.17 -3.51 16.58
C THR A 24 12.84 -3.45 17.34
N GLY A 25 12.41 -4.59 17.87
CA GLY A 25 11.17 -4.71 18.63
C GLY A 25 11.36 -4.39 20.11
N TYR A 26 10.35 -3.74 20.70
CA TYR A 26 10.27 -3.45 22.13
C TYR A 26 8.92 -3.93 22.66
N ARG A 27 8.92 -4.67 23.76
CA ARG A 27 7.70 -5.19 24.40
C ARG A 27 7.76 -4.93 25.89
N ASP A 28 6.60 -4.59 26.46
CA ASP A 28 6.39 -4.43 27.90
C ASP A 28 7.23 -3.32 28.55
N TYR A 29 7.60 -2.29 27.77
CA TYR A 29 8.24 -1.07 28.27
C TYR A 29 7.19 -0.01 28.61
N GLU A 30 7.51 0.86 29.58
CA GLU A 30 6.78 2.12 29.76
C GLU A 30 7.04 3.07 28.59
N LEU A 31 6.03 3.86 28.18
CA LEU A 31 6.15 4.73 27.00
C LEU A 31 7.29 5.74 27.15
N SER A 32 7.43 6.36 28.33
CA SER A 32 8.53 7.28 28.64
C SER A 32 9.91 6.64 28.43
N SER A 33 10.09 5.38 28.82
CA SER A 33 11.34 4.65 28.61
C SER A 33 11.60 4.38 27.13
N LEU A 34 10.55 4.04 26.35
CA LEU A 34 10.68 3.87 24.92
C LEU A 34 11.09 5.16 24.21
N ILE A 35 10.50 6.29 24.60
CA ILE A 35 10.81 7.60 24.04
C ILE A 35 12.31 7.93 24.24
N GLU A 36 12.84 7.73 25.44
CA GLU A 36 14.26 7.95 25.74
C GLU A 36 15.19 7.01 24.95
N LEU A 37 14.81 5.74 24.81
CA LEU A 37 15.60 4.74 24.09
C LEU A 37 15.58 4.93 22.57
N THR A 38 14.57 5.61 22.03
CA THR A 38 14.32 5.65 20.57
C THR A 38 14.17 7.06 20.03
N VAL A 39 13.08 7.75 20.35
CA VAL A 39 12.72 9.06 19.79
C VAL A 39 13.76 10.13 20.11
N VAL A 40 14.28 10.14 21.34
CA VAL A 40 15.38 11.04 21.75
C VAL A 40 16.68 10.72 21.01
N GLN A 41 16.89 9.46 20.61
CA GLN A 41 18.01 9.00 19.77
C GLN A 41 17.73 9.19 18.26
N GLU A 42 16.79 10.05 17.91
CA GLU A 42 16.39 10.35 16.52
C GLU A 42 15.86 9.12 15.75
N GLN A 43 15.30 8.13 16.44
CA GLN A 43 14.62 6.99 15.81
C GLN A 43 13.10 7.14 15.88
N TRP A 44 12.43 6.88 14.76
CA TRP A 44 10.97 6.89 14.74
C TRP A 44 10.41 5.60 15.34
N LEU A 45 9.46 5.75 16.25
CA LEU A 45 8.85 4.66 17.00
C LEU A 45 7.46 4.36 16.45
N PHE A 46 7.24 3.12 16.01
CA PHE A 46 5.91 2.62 15.67
C PHE A 46 5.21 2.17 16.94
N ILE A 47 4.08 2.81 17.27
CA ILE A 47 3.32 2.57 18.49
C ILE A 47 1.99 1.91 18.15
N PRO A 48 1.66 0.74 18.70
CA PRO A 48 0.34 0.14 18.53
C PRO A 48 -0.67 0.84 19.44
N ALA A 49 -1.87 1.02 18.93
CA ALA A 49 -3.00 1.55 19.69
C ALA A 49 -4.31 0.93 19.24
N ASN A 50 -5.34 1.10 20.05
CA ASN A 50 -6.70 1.01 19.61
C ASN A 50 -7.15 2.40 19.15
N ALA A 51 -7.61 2.50 17.91
CA ALA A 51 -8.04 3.74 17.30
C ALA A 51 -9.17 4.47 18.06
N ILE A 52 -9.93 3.75 18.90
CA ILE A 52 -10.93 4.38 19.77
C ILE A 52 -10.32 5.33 20.80
N CYS A 53 -9.04 5.12 21.16
CA CYS A 53 -8.30 5.89 22.15
C CYS A 53 -7.32 6.92 21.53
N ALA A 54 -7.12 6.90 20.22
CA ALA A 54 -6.23 7.83 19.52
C ALA A 54 -7.01 9.07 19.07
N LYS A 55 -6.83 10.21 19.75
CA LYS A 55 -7.62 11.46 19.54
C LYS A 55 -7.59 12.00 18.12
N TRP A 56 -6.48 11.83 17.41
CA TRP A 56 -6.33 12.27 16.01
C TRP A 56 -7.00 11.34 15.00
N HIS A 57 -7.32 10.10 15.39
CA HIS A 57 -7.87 9.12 14.47
C HIS A 57 -9.39 9.31 14.29
N PRO A 58 -9.97 9.16 13.07
CA PRO A 58 -11.41 9.34 12.80
C PRO A 58 -12.35 8.47 13.63
N TYR A 59 -11.84 7.34 14.12
CA TYR A 59 -12.55 6.38 14.98
C TYR A 59 -12.42 6.64 16.48
N PHE A 60 -11.76 7.73 16.88
CA PHE A 60 -11.71 8.18 18.26
C PHE A 60 -13.13 8.19 18.88
N ASN A 61 -13.30 7.51 20.02
CA ASN A 61 -14.59 7.33 20.71
C ASN A 61 -15.73 6.69 19.88
N LYS A 62 -15.44 6.07 18.72
CA LYS A 62 -16.47 5.48 17.85
C LYS A 62 -16.34 3.98 17.69
N LYS A 63 -15.15 3.45 17.43
CA LYS A 63 -14.97 2.05 17.03
C LYS A 63 -13.64 1.47 17.47
N ASN A 64 -13.69 0.26 18.04
CA ASN A 64 -12.49 -0.55 18.28
C ASN A 64 -11.84 -0.96 16.96
N TYR A 65 -10.58 -0.58 16.78
CA TYR A 65 -9.80 -0.92 15.59
C TYR A 65 -8.31 -0.92 15.96
N THR A 66 -7.64 -2.06 15.74
CA THR A 66 -6.20 -2.17 15.97
C THR A 66 -5.46 -1.33 14.95
N HIS A 67 -4.59 -0.45 15.43
CA HIS A 67 -3.94 0.55 14.63
C HIS A 67 -2.48 0.75 15.04
N ARG A 68 -1.67 1.35 14.18
CA ARG A 68 -0.32 1.81 14.49
C ARG A 68 -0.13 3.22 13.96
N PHE A 69 0.53 4.04 14.76
CA PHE A 69 0.97 5.38 14.38
C PHE A 69 2.47 5.51 14.66
N LEU A 70 3.10 6.56 14.12
CA LEU A 70 4.51 6.87 14.36
C LEU A 70 4.63 8.02 15.33
N LEU A 71 5.54 7.89 16.28
CA LEU A 71 6.07 8.98 17.08
C LEU A 71 7.47 9.31 16.56
N THR A 72 7.66 10.53 16.05
CA THR A 72 8.89 10.92 15.34
C THR A 72 9.78 11.87 16.14
N GLN A 73 9.17 12.65 17.05
CA GLN A 73 9.85 13.63 17.90
C GLN A 73 9.16 13.68 19.26
N TYR A 74 9.91 14.05 20.29
CA TYR A 74 9.40 14.32 21.62
C TYR A 74 10.07 15.57 22.19
N ASN A 75 9.26 16.50 22.68
CA ASN A 75 9.71 17.70 23.36
C ASN A 75 9.47 17.54 24.86
N SER A 76 10.54 17.37 25.62
CA SER A 76 10.49 17.22 27.08
C SER A 76 10.04 18.49 27.81
N THR A 77 10.13 19.67 27.18
CA THR A 77 9.82 20.95 27.82
C THR A 77 8.33 21.17 27.98
N ASN A 78 7.55 20.87 26.95
CA ASN A 78 6.08 20.97 26.92
C ASN A 78 5.39 19.59 26.93
N THR A 79 6.17 18.52 27.17
CA THR A 79 5.71 17.13 27.27
C THR A 79 4.80 16.73 26.10
N SER A 80 5.28 16.96 24.88
CA SER A 80 4.54 16.68 23.65
C SER A 80 5.33 15.85 22.66
N GLY A 81 4.63 15.17 21.75
CA GLY A 81 5.23 14.37 20.70
C GLY A 81 4.61 14.65 19.33
N SER A 82 5.44 14.56 18.28
CA SER A 82 4.96 14.64 16.90
C SER A 82 4.49 13.26 16.43
N VAL A 83 3.19 13.17 16.12
CA VAL A 83 2.52 11.97 15.67
C VAL A 83 2.28 12.03 14.17
N ILE A 84 2.64 10.96 13.47
CA ILE A 84 2.26 10.72 12.09
C ILE A 84 1.35 9.49 12.04
N ASP A 85 0.18 9.64 11.45
CA ASP A 85 -0.74 8.55 11.15
C ASP A 85 -0.91 8.46 9.63
N PHE A 86 -0.90 7.23 9.10
CA PHE A 86 -1.02 7.01 7.66
C PHE A 86 -2.44 6.60 7.24
N ILE A 87 -3.32 6.22 8.20
CA ILE A 87 -4.68 5.77 7.88
C ILE A 87 -5.66 6.34 8.93
N PRO A 88 -6.26 7.52 8.68
CA PRO A 88 -6.02 8.43 7.56
C PRO A 88 -4.68 9.14 7.69
N GLU A 89 -4.24 9.79 6.62
CA GLU A 89 -3.08 10.67 6.66
C GLU A 89 -3.32 11.82 7.66
N TYR A 90 -2.50 11.87 8.70
CA TYR A 90 -2.50 12.89 9.75
C TYR A 90 -1.07 13.16 10.20
N ASN A 91 -0.76 14.41 10.47
CA ASN A 91 0.49 14.82 11.11
C ASN A 91 0.18 15.96 12.09
N GLY A 92 0.56 15.80 13.36
CA GLY A 92 0.29 16.80 14.38
C GLY A 92 1.01 16.53 15.70
N GLU A 93 1.00 17.53 16.56
CA GLU A 93 1.60 17.48 17.89
C GLU A 93 0.54 17.13 18.94
N HIS A 94 0.87 16.18 19.82
CA HIS A 94 -0.01 15.68 20.88
C HIS A 94 0.69 15.67 22.24
N SER A 95 -0.08 15.79 23.32
CA SER A 95 0.50 15.69 24.66
C SER A 95 0.93 14.25 24.96
N TYR A 96 1.90 14.09 25.86
CA TYR A 96 2.36 12.79 26.33
C TYR A 96 1.20 11.92 26.83
N GLU A 97 0.26 12.50 27.58
CA GLU A 97 -0.89 11.77 28.14
C GLU A 97 -1.83 11.23 27.05
N GLU A 98 -1.99 11.98 25.94
CA GLU A 98 -2.80 11.53 24.81
C GLU A 98 -2.15 10.34 24.10
N ILE A 99 -0.83 10.40 23.90
CA ILE A 99 -0.04 9.34 23.27
C ILE A 99 0.01 8.10 24.19
N GLU A 100 0.18 8.30 25.50
CA GLU A 100 0.20 7.25 26.50
C GLU A 100 -1.14 6.52 26.60
N ALA A 101 -2.26 7.26 26.62
CA ALA A 101 -3.59 6.65 26.61
C ALA A 101 -3.82 5.78 25.36
N ALA A 102 -3.35 6.23 24.20
CA ALA A 102 -3.41 5.44 22.97
C ALA A 102 -2.50 4.19 23.06
N TYR A 103 -1.26 4.32 23.53
CA TYR A 103 -0.33 3.20 23.72
C TYR A 103 -0.89 2.12 24.66
N LEU A 104 -1.38 2.53 25.83
CA LEU A 104 -1.91 1.63 26.86
C LEU A 104 -3.19 0.92 26.44
N SER A 105 -3.90 1.44 25.43
CA SER A 105 -5.12 0.81 24.87
C SER A 105 -4.84 -0.44 24.03
N SER A 106 -3.59 -0.69 23.65
CA SER A 106 -3.19 -1.88 22.89
C SER A 106 -2.86 -3.04 23.84
N ASN A 107 -3.47 -4.21 23.59
CA ASN A 107 -3.16 -5.43 24.33
C ASN A 107 -1.75 -5.97 24.07
N SER A 108 -1.13 -5.61 22.95
CA SER A 108 0.18 -6.18 22.55
C SER A 108 1.35 -5.42 23.15
N ARG A 109 1.22 -4.08 23.32
CA ARG A 109 2.34 -3.16 23.68
C ARG A 109 3.64 -3.45 22.93
N GLU A 110 3.52 -3.95 21.69
CA GLU A 110 4.64 -4.27 20.81
C GLU A 110 4.94 -3.06 19.93
N CYS A 111 5.90 -2.26 20.38
CA CYS A 111 6.46 -1.17 19.61
C CYS A 111 7.67 -1.67 18.81
N PHE A 112 8.05 -0.95 17.76
CA PHE A 112 9.31 -1.21 17.07
C PHE A 112 9.87 0.06 16.42
N THR A 113 11.18 0.08 16.21
CA THR A 113 11.85 1.05 15.34
C THR A 113 12.37 0.35 14.10
N LEU A 114 12.59 1.12 13.04
CA LEU A 114 13.23 0.67 11.81
C LEU A 114 14.59 1.36 11.68
N SER A 115 15.64 0.64 11.28
CA SER A 115 16.92 1.25 10.96
C SER A 115 16.80 2.14 9.71
N LYS A 116 17.76 3.05 9.54
CA LYS A 116 17.89 3.79 8.27
C LYS A 116 18.13 2.77 7.14
N PRO A 117 17.50 2.95 5.97
CA PRO A 117 17.71 2.06 4.84
C PRO A 117 19.15 2.14 4.37
N THR A 118 19.77 0.98 4.12
CA THR A 118 21.05 0.88 3.43
C THR A 118 20.74 0.51 1.98
N GLN A 119 21.13 1.38 1.05
CA GLN A 119 20.88 1.15 -0.38
C GLN A 119 21.73 -0.04 -0.84
N ALA A 120 21.15 -1.24 -0.90
CA ALA A 120 21.66 -2.38 -1.68
C ALA A 120 20.62 -3.51 -1.73
N PRO A 121 19.53 -3.36 -2.53
CA PRO A 121 18.61 -4.47 -2.75
C PRO A 121 19.35 -5.62 -3.42
N GLY A 122 19.27 -6.83 -2.88
CA GLY A 122 19.87 -8.00 -3.52
C GLY A 122 19.23 -8.29 -4.89
N PHE A 123 20.06 -8.51 -5.93
CA PHE A 123 19.62 -8.80 -7.31
C PHE A 123 18.42 -9.76 -7.41
N TYR A 124 18.51 -10.88 -6.68
CA TYR A 124 17.51 -11.95 -6.67
C TYR A 124 16.15 -11.52 -6.10
N LEU A 125 16.15 -10.61 -5.14
CA LEU A 125 14.92 -10.20 -4.49
C LEU A 125 14.15 -9.20 -5.35
N THR A 126 14.86 -8.26 -5.98
CA THR A 126 14.30 -7.38 -6.99
C THR A 126 13.74 -8.17 -8.18
N GLU A 127 14.47 -9.20 -8.65
CA GLU A 127 13.99 -10.11 -9.69
C GLU A 127 12.70 -10.81 -9.29
N ASN A 128 12.64 -11.34 -8.06
CA ASN A 128 11.46 -12.04 -7.54
C ASN A 128 10.25 -11.12 -7.37
N GLN A 129 10.46 -9.86 -6.98
CA GLN A 129 9.36 -8.89 -6.89
C GLN A 129 8.79 -8.56 -8.26
N VAL A 130 9.64 -8.31 -9.25
CA VAL A 130 9.21 -8.03 -10.61
C VAL A 130 8.51 -9.26 -11.21
N LYS A 131 9.05 -10.47 -11.00
CA LYS A 131 8.39 -11.73 -11.37
C LYS A 131 7.03 -11.89 -10.67
N SER A 132 6.95 -11.61 -9.37
CA SER A 132 5.69 -11.68 -8.61
C SER A 132 4.64 -10.71 -9.17
N VAL A 133 5.02 -9.48 -9.50
CA VAL A 133 4.11 -8.51 -10.14
C VAL A 133 3.68 -8.99 -11.51
N TYR A 134 4.62 -9.42 -12.37
CA TYR A 134 4.30 -9.99 -13.68
C TYR A 134 3.33 -11.17 -13.57
N LEU A 135 3.58 -12.10 -12.64
CA LEU A 135 2.70 -13.25 -12.41
C LEU A 135 1.33 -12.84 -11.89
N ARG A 136 1.22 -11.83 -11.02
CA ARG A 136 -0.09 -11.32 -10.56
C ARG A 136 -0.86 -10.60 -11.66
N LEU A 137 -0.16 -9.89 -12.56
CA LEU A 137 -0.75 -9.24 -13.72
C LEU A 137 -1.25 -10.26 -14.75
N THR A 138 -0.46 -11.29 -15.02
CA THR A 138 -0.73 -12.25 -16.12
C THR A 138 -1.44 -13.52 -15.68
N ASN A 139 -1.49 -13.79 -14.37
CA ASN A 139 -1.74 -15.09 -13.72
C ASN A 139 -2.52 -16.08 -14.58
N GLN A 140 -1.78 -16.89 -15.34
CA GLN A 140 -2.33 -17.84 -16.31
C GLN A 140 -3.01 -19.04 -15.65
N HIS A 141 -2.81 -19.22 -14.34
CA HIS A 141 -3.29 -20.40 -13.61
C HIS A 141 -4.68 -20.22 -12.97
N THR A 142 -5.20 -18.98 -12.92
CA THR A 142 -6.53 -18.71 -12.37
C THR A 142 -7.30 -17.77 -13.28
N GLN A 143 -8.53 -18.14 -13.66
CA GLN A 143 -9.37 -17.33 -14.55
C GLN A 143 -9.92 -16.04 -13.92
N SER A 144 -9.64 -15.79 -12.63
CA SER A 144 -10.30 -14.74 -11.84
C SER A 144 -9.35 -13.63 -11.33
N HIS A 145 -8.11 -13.59 -11.80
CA HIS A 145 -7.12 -12.59 -11.34
C HIS A 145 -6.39 -11.95 -12.52
N GLY A 146 -5.77 -10.79 -12.27
CA GLY A 146 -4.97 -10.07 -13.26
C GLY A 146 -5.78 -9.76 -14.53
N ILE A 147 -5.10 -9.77 -15.67
CA ILE A 147 -5.69 -9.50 -17.00
C ILE A 147 -6.84 -10.47 -17.30
N ASN A 148 -6.72 -11.76 -16.97
CA ASN A 148 -7.79 -12.74 -17.19
C ASN A 148 -9.05 -12.42 -16.38
N GLY A 149 -8.87 -12.01 -15.12
CA GLY A 149 -9.96 -11.54 -14.27
C GLY A 149 -10.62 -10.28 -14.85
N LEU A 150 -9.84 -9.35 -15.41
CA LEU A 150 -10.37 -8.16 -16.08
C LEU A 150 -11.15 -8.50 -17.35
N VAL A 151 -10.66 -9.44 -18.17
CA VAL A 151 -11.37 -9.91 -19.38
C VAL A 151 -12.69 -10.57 -19.02
N ARG A 152 -12.68 -11.45 -18.01
CA ARG A 152 -13.91 -12.05 -17.50
C ARG A 152 -14.87 -10.97 -17.00
N PHE A 153 -14.36 -10.02 -16.22
CA PHE A 153 -15.16 -8.92 -15.70
C PHE A 153 -15.75 -8.05 -16.82
N GLN A 154 -14.98 -7.79 -17.88
CA GLN A 154 -15.47 -7.10 -19.07
C GLN A 154 -16.63 -7.87 -19.73
N ASN A 155 -16.51 -9.19 -19.87
CA ASN A 155 -17.57 -10.02 -20.45
C ASN A 155 -18.81 -10.04 -19.54
N ASP A 156 -18.63 -10.17 -18.23
CA ASP A 156 -19.73 -10.10 -17.26
C ASP A 156 -20.48 -8.76 -17.36
N LEU A 157 -19.78 -7.64 -17.60
CA LEU A 157 -20.39 -6.33 -17.85
C LEU A 157 -21.16 -6.25 -19.17
N LEU A 158 -20.65 -6.89 -20.23
CA LEU A 158 -21.30 -6.93 -21.54
C LEU A 158 -22.56 -7.80 -21.54
N GLU A 159 -22.58 -8.84 -20.72
CA GLU A 159 -23.71 -9.77 -20.55
C GLU A 159 -24.73 -9.30 -19.50
N ALA A 160 -24.35 -8.34 -18.65
CA ALA A 160 -25.22 -7.83 -17.59
C ALA A 160 -26.39 -7.02 -18.16
N GLU A 161 -27.63 -7.40 -17.81
CA GLU A 161 -28.82 -6.59 -18.11
C GLU A 161 -28.94 -5.37 -17.19
N GLN A 162 -28.46 -5.48 -15.94
CA GLN A 162 -28.47 -4.40 -14.97
C GLN A 162 -27.34 -4.55 -13.95
N ILE A 163 -26.75 -3.42 -13.54
CA ILE A 163 -25.77 -3.37 -12.45
C ILE A 163 -26.38 -2.62 -11.27
N GLY A 164 -26.46 -3.31 -10.11
CA GLY A 164 -26.94 -2.72 -8.86
C GLY A 164 -25.93 -1.73 -8.25
N LYS A 165 -26.42 -0.70 -7.55
CA LYS A 165 -25.55 0.29 -6.86
C LYS A 165 -24.63 -0.33 -5.82
N GLU A 166 -25.02 -1.45 -5.20
CA GLU A 166 -24.21 -2.17 -4.22
C GLU A 166 -22.91 -2.71 -4.83
N ILE A 167 -22.99 -3.24 -6.05
CA ILE A 167 -21.84 -3.74 -6.80
C ILE A 167 -20.86 -2.59 -7.08
N LEU A 168 -21.37 -1.42 -7.49
CA LEU A 168 -20.55 -0.24 -7.71
C LEU A 168 -19.88 0.26 -6.41
N ASN A 169 -20.57 0.17 -5.26
CA ASN A 169 -20.00 0.52 -3.96
C ASN A 169 -18.80 -0.38 -3.62
N HIS A 170 -18.94 -1.68 -3.85
CA HIS A 170 -17.88 -2.65 -3.61
C HIS A 170 -16.66 -2.35 -4.51
N TRP A 171 -16.88 -2.23 -5.82
CA TRP A 171 -15.81 -1.92 -6.77
C TRP A 171 -15.10 -0.62 -6.45
N TRP A 172 -15.83 0.44 -6.12
CA TRP A 172 -15.20 1.73 -5.82
C TRP A 172 -14.19 1.67 -4.66
N GLY A 173 -14.48 0.85 -3.65
CA GLY A 173 -13.56 0.58 -2.55
C GLY A 173 -12.34 -0.20 -3.02
N ASP A 174 -12.56 -1.30 -3.73
CA ASP A 174 -11.49 -2.20 -4.16
C ASP A 174 -10.55 -1.58 -5.19
N LEU A 175 -11.08 -0.71 -6.06
CA LEU A 175 -10.30 0.01 -7.08
C LEU A 175 -9.22 0.91 -6.46
N LEU A 176 -9.40 1.41 -5.24
CA LEU A 176 -8.36 2.18 -4.56
C LEU A 176 -7.13 1.31 -4.26
N PHE A 177 -7.34 0.08 -3.80
CA PHE A 177 -6.24 -0.85 -3.56
C PHE A 177 -5.51 -1.23 -4.85
N VAL A 178 -6.25 -1.34 -5.97
CA VAL A 178 -5.66 -1.55 -7.29
C VAL A 178 -4.73 -0.39 -7.64
N ILE A 179 -5.22 0.86 -7.58
CA ILE A 179 -4.45 2.08 -7.88
C ILE A 179 -3.20 2.16 -7.01
N ASN A 180 -3.36 2.08 -5.68
CA ASN A 180 -2.25 2.20 -4.73
C ASN A 180 -1.16 1.14 -5.00
N ALA A 181 -1.55 -0.09 -5.35
CA ALA A 181 -0.58 -1.13 -5.68
C ALA A 181 0.24 -0.81 -6.94
N ARG A 182 -0.35 -0.10 -7.93
CA ARG A 182 0.37 0.31 -9.15
C ARG A 182 1.26 1.51 -8.86
N GLU A 183 0.79 2.46 -8.05
CA GLU A 183 1.60 3.59 -7.58
C GLU A 183 2.83 3.11 -6.80
N SER A 184 2.66 2.18 -5.86
CA SER A 184 3.79 1.58 -5.14
C SER A 184 4.75 0.84 -6.08
N PHE A 185 4.24 0.19 -7.13
CA PHE A 185 5.10 -0.47 -8.11
C PHE A 185 5.84 0.54 -9.00
N LEU A 186 5.20 1.64 -9.39
CA LEU A 186 5.84 2.75 -10.11
C LEU A 186 6.95 3.38 -9.24
N GLU A 187 6.71 3.61 -7.96
CA GLU A 187 7.71 4.12 -7.03
C GLU A 187 8.92 3.17 -6.95
N PHE A 188 8.65 1.87 -6.84
CA PHE A 188 9.69 0.85 -6.87
C PHE A 188 10.49 0.88 -8.19
N MET A 189 9.82 0.99 -9.34
CA MET A 189 10.47 1.11 -10.64
C MET A 189 11.33 2.38 -10.75
N TRP A 190 10.85 3.51 -10.22
CA TRP A 190 11.61 4.75 -10.12
C TRP A 190 12.85 4.59 -9.24
N PHE A 191 12.72 3.92 -8.10
CA PHE A 191 13.84 3.62 -7.22
C PHE A 191 14.91 2.79 -7.95
N LEU A 192 14.51 1.73 -8.65
CA LEU A 192 15.42 0.90 -9.44
C LEU A 192 16.09 1.68 -10.57
N ASN A 193 15.37 2.60 -11.22
CA ASN A 193 15.87 3.42 -12.32
C ASN A 193 16.77 4.60 -11.87
N ARG A 194 16.72 4.99 -10.59
CA ARG A 194 17.55 6.08 -10.04
C ARG A 194 18.75 5.60 -9.24
N ASN A 195 18.71 4.37 -8.73
CA ASN A 195 19.81 3.79 -7.96
C ASN A 195 20.86 3.21 -8.92
N THR A 196 22.02 3.86 -9.05
CA THR A 196 23.12 3.40 -9.94
C THR A 196 23.74 2.07 -9.54
N GLU A 197 23.53 1.63 -8.29
CA GLU A 197 23.98 0.33 -7.80
C GLU A 197 22.96 -0.78 -8.11
N SER A 198 21.75 -0.41 -8.55
CA SER A 198 20.76 -1.37 -9.02
C SER A 198 21.23 -2.05 -10.30
N PRO A 199 21.19 -3.39 -10.37
CA PRO A 199 21.47 -4.11 -11.61
C PRO A 199 20.44 -3.83 -12.72
N TYR A 200 19.34 -3.15 -12.39
CA TYR A 200 18.27 -2.78 -13.32
C TYR A 200 18.29 -1.30 -13.73
N TYR A 201 19.23 -0.49 -13.20
CA TYR A 201 19.32 0.95 -13.46
C TYR A 201 19.23 1.30 -14.95
N SER A 202 19.99 0.59 -15.78
CA SER A 202 20.03 0.79 -17.23
C SER A 202 19.02 -0.05 -18.02
N LEU A 203 18.30 -0.95 -17.36
CA LEU A 203 17.34 -1.84 -18.02
C LEU A 203 15.95 -1.20 -18.13
N ILE A 204 15.57 -0.41 -17.12
CA ILE A 204 14.26 0.26 -17.09
C ILE A 204 14.26 1.42 -18.07
N GLN A 205 13.53 1.24 -19.18
CA GLN A 205 13.34 2.29 -20.18
C GLN A 205 12.29 3.32 -19.72
N PRO A 206 12.43 4.61 -20.06
CA PRO A 206 11.43 5.63 -19.74
C PRO A 206 10.02 5.27 -20.21
N SER A 207 9.91 4.64 -21.39
CA SER A 207 8.63 4.19 -21.93
C SER A 207 7.89 3.21 -21.01
N LEU A 208 8.61 2.40 -20.23
CA LEU A 208 8.00 1.47 -19.28
C LEU A 208 7.36 2.22 -18.09
N LEU A 209 7.99 3.31 -17.64
CA LEU A 209 7.47 4.21 -16.60
C LEU A 209 6.24 4.97 -17.10
N ASP A 210 6.30 5.49 -18.33
CA ASP A 210 5.17 6.19 -18.96
C ASP A 210 3.93 5.30 -19.08
N ILE A 211 4.11 4.02 -19.42
CA ILE A 211 3.00 3.06 -19.55
C ILE A 211 2.33 2.81 -18.21
N ILE A 212 3.07 2.59 -17.12
CA ILE A 212 2.47 2.33 -15.81
C ILE A 212 1.79 3.59 -15.25
N GLU A 213 2.36 4.79 -15.48
CA GLU A 213 1.70 6.06 -15.15
C GLU A 213 0.37 6.21 -15.90
N ARG A 214 0.35 5.85 -17.19
CA ARG A 214 -0.88 5.84 -17.97
C ARG A 214 -1.90 4.84 -17.44
N ILE A 215 -1.48 3.63 -17.05
CA ILE A 215 -2.35 2.63 -16.41
C ILE A 215 -2.97 3.17 -15.12
N ILE A 216 -2.17 3.80 -14.26
CA ILE A 216 -2.66 4.42 -13.01
C ILE A 216 -3.73 5.46 -13.33
N ASN A 217 -3.46 6.34 -14.29
CA ASN A 217 -4.41 7.38 -14.70
C ASN A 217 -5.72 6.79 -15.24
N GLU A 218 -5.68 5.76 -16.07
CA GLU A 218 -6.89 5.10 -16.57
C GLU A 218 -7.69 4.44 -15.44
N TRP A 219 -7.02 3.81 -14.46
CA TRP A 219 -7.68 3.28 -13.27
C TRP A 219 -8.34 4.37 -12.42
N VAL A 220 -7.68 5.52 -12.24
CA VAL A 220 -8.25 6.69 -11.54
C VAL A 220 -9.47 7.23 -12.28
N ILE A 221 -9.38 7.38 -13.62
CA ILE A 221 -10.50 7.81 -14.47
C ILE A 221 -11.67 6.83 -14.36
N PHE A 222 -11.39 5.52 -14.39
CA PHE A 222 -12.40 4.48 -14.24
C PHE A 222 -13.06 4.55 -12.85
N ARG A 223 -12.28 4.62 -11.77
CA ARG A 223 -12.78 4.76 -10.40
C ARG A 223 -13.67 6.00 -10.24
N ASN A 224 -13.27 7.13 -10.81
CA ASN A 224 -14.07 8.36 -10.81
C ASN A 224 -15.37 8.20 -11.60
N SER A 225 -15.34 7.43 -12.70
CA SER A 225 -16.55 7.11 -13.48
C SER A 225 -17.52 6.27 -12.64
N ILE A 226 -17.02 5.25 -11.94
CA ILE A 226 -17.82 4.45 -10.98
C ILE A 226 -18.41 5.34 -9.89
N MET A 227 -17.62 6.25 -9.31
CA MET A 227 -18.12 7.16 -8.27
C MET A 227 -19.27 8.04 -8.77
N LYS A 228 -19.16 8.59 -9.98
CA LYS A 228 -20.23 9.38 -10.61
C LYS A 228 -21.49 8.54 -10.81
N LEU A 229 -21.36 7.28 -11.25
CA LEU A 229 -22.50 6.38 -11.44
C LEU A 229 -23.16 5.99 -10.11
N ARG A 230 -22.39 5.79 -9.03
CA ARG A 230 -22.91 5.49 -7.69
C ARG A 230 -23.85 6.58 -7.17
N ILE A 231 -23.44 7.85 -7.32
CA ILE A 231 -24.21 9.01 -6.84
C ILE A 231 -25.33 9.41 -7.80
N SER A 232 -25.27 8.95 -9.06
CA SER A 232 -26.30 9.26 -10.05
C SER A 232 -27.60 8.50 -9.79
N GLU A 233 -28.71 9.10 -10.20
CA GLU A 233 -30.01 8.43 -10.30
C GLU A 233 -30.21 7.76 -11.68
N ARG A 234 -29.29 7.98 -12.62
CA ARG A 234 -29.35 7.40 -13.96
C ARG A 234 -29.03 5.91 -13.94
N ALA A 235 -29.61 5.19 -14.88
CA ALA A 235 -29.21 3.81 -15.16
C ALA A 235 -27.72 3.74 -15.51
N VAL A 236 -27.06 2.67 -15.07
CA VAL A 236 -25.64 2.44 -15.35
C VAL A 236 -25.49 1.95 -16.79
N ASP A 237 -24.66 2.66 -17.55
CA ASP A 237 -24.23 2.22 -18.87
C ASP A 237 -23.11 1.18 -18.72
N HIS A 238 -23.48 -0.09 -18.67
CA HIS A 238 -22.54 -1.20 -18.53
C HIS A 238 -21.63 -1.36 -19.76
N GLN A 239 -22.08 -0.93 -20.94
CA GLN A 239 -21.30 -1.00 -22.18
C GLN A 239 -20.15 0.01 -22.14
N GLN A 240 -20.42 1.24 -21.71
CA GLN A 240 -19.38 2.24 -21.49
C GLN A 240 -18.35 1.78 -20.42
N LEU A 241 -18.79 1.09 -19.37
CA LEU A 241 -17.88 0.52 -18.38
C LEU A 241 -17.02 -0.60 -18.97
N ALA A 242 -17.61 -1.49 -19.77
CA ALA A 242 -16.89 -2.57 -20.44
C ALA A 242 -15.86 -2.03 -21.45
N GLU A 243 -16.16 -0.96 -22.17
CA GLU A 243 -15.22 -0.29 -23.08
C GLU A 243 -14.00 0.28 -22.33
N LYS A 244 -14.24 0.95 -21.19
CA LYS A 244 -13.15 1.48 -20.34
C LYS A 244 -12.28 0.37 -19.77
N ILE A 245 -12.88 -0.71 -19.30
CA ILE A 245 -12.13 -1.90 -18.85
C ILE A 245 -11.31 -2.49 -20.01
N GLY A 246 -11.86 -2.52 -21.22
CA GLY A 246 -11.13 -2.96 -22.43
C GLY A 246 -9.86 -2.14 -22.70
N GLN A 247 -9.93 -0.82 -22.54
CA GLN A 247 -8.76 0.06 -22.69
C GLN A 247 -7.69 -0.25 -21.63
N ILE A 248 -8.10 -0.45 -20.37
CA ILE A 248 -7.21 -0.84 -19.28
C ILE A 248 -6.56 -2.20 -19.55
N ILE A 249 -7.33 -3.19 -20.02
CA ILE A 249 -6.82 -4.53 -20.38
C ILE A 249 -5.72 -4.42 -21.44
N GLN A 250 -5.91 -3.60 -22.48
CA GLN A 250 -4.92 -3.41 -23.52
C GLN A 250 -3.61 -2.82 -22.96
N LEU A 251 -3.71 -1.81 -22.09
CA LEU A 251 -2.55 -1.19 -21.46
C LEU A 251 -1.83 -2.17 -20.51
N GLU A 252 -2.55 -2.84 -19.62
CA GLU A 252 -2.01 -3.84 -18.69
C GLU A 252 -1.33 -5.00 -19.46
N SER A 253 -1.92 -5.43 -20.57
CA SER A 253 -1.35 -6.48 -21.44
C SER A 253 -0.06 -6.02 -22.12
N PHE A 254 -0.05 -4.78 -22.62
CA PHE A 254 1.14 -4.18 -23.21
C PHE A 254 2.25 -4.03 -22.17
N PHE A 255 1.91 -3.50 -20.99
CA PHE A 255 2.83 -3.37 -19.87
C PHE A 255 3.42 -4.71 -19.45
N ALA A 256 2.60 -5.76 -19.32
CA ALA A 256 3.09 -7.09 -18.97
C ALA A 256 4.10 -7.63 -20.00
N LYS A 257 3.89 -7.36 -21.30
CA LYS A 257 4.83 -7.74 -22.36
C LYS A 257 6.16 -6.98 -22.24
N GLU A 258 6.10 -5.67 -22.05
CA GLU A 258 7.30 -4.83 -21.90
C GLU A 258 8.06 -5.19 -20.60
N LEU A 259 7.34 -5.44 -19.51
CA LEU A 259 7.91 -5.89 -18.25
C LEU A 259 8.61 -7.25 -18.40
N LYS A 260 7.98 -8.20 -19.10
CA LYS A 260 8.60 -9.50 -19.41
C LYS A 260 9.92 -9.33 -20.17
N ALA A 261 9.92 -8.47 -21.18
CA ALA A 261 11.09 -8.20 -22.01
C ALA A 261 12.21 -7.50 -21.23
N CYS A 262 11.86 -6.45 -20.47
CA CYS A 262 12.78 -5.65 -19.67
C CYS A 262 13.53 -6.48 -18.61
N PHE A 263 12.84 -7.45 -17.99
CA PHE A 263 13.39 -8.25 -16.91
C PHE A 263 13.73 -9.70 -17.30
N ALA A 264 13.68 -10.02 -18.60
CA ALA A 264 13.92 -11.36 -19.15
C ALA A 264 13.19 -12.48 -18.38
N ILE A 265 11.94 -12.20 -17.95
CA ILE A 265 11.16 -13.16 -17.17
C ILE A 265 10.84 -14.35 -18.09
N THR A 266 11.21 -15.57 -17.68
CA THR A 266 10.92 -16.80 -18.42
C THR A 266 9.51 -17.28 -18.16
#